data_AF-A0A1I8I9B5-F1
#
_entry.id   AF-A0A1I8I9B5-F1
#
_cell.length_a   1.000
_cell.length_b   1.000
_cell.length_c   1.000
_cell.angle_alpha   90.00
_cell.angle_beta   90.00
_cell.angle_gamma   90.00
#
_symmetry.space_group_name_H-M   'P 1'
#
loop_
_entity.id
_entity.type
_entity.pdbx_description
1 polymer ?
#
loop_
_entity_poly.entity_id
_entity_poly.type
_entity_poly.pdbx_seq_one_letter_code
_entity_poly.pdbx_strand_id
1 'polypeptide(L)'
;ISTGGNEQVTLALRPVEGGTAEMYARDMDASVDELVESFCDVTKPDVSVEDRVRLKRELFIRINFLMTDRHVVNKCLLVLLNEMRDTFARQAGEDQPEKVTALFCGMHAIVNLAAAAESGLKAWEACVSSQPLGAAALPGFWTSKAESGTVCKAFHRLGNEQCGVAVPYETYLQSQGAKPFQMEDFRGNRAYVIFPNGGHVFRQRELLLTFLTEYPCSNRLLLAVQADLASNVLLSGCRALGVIDMLVIRPLWMLNRQSTVRILDMNQRYEQLCDWLEELATADGFRFSGDQSGPFPDLAGAVLAPDDAGDVWSALTADASQLDNDLLSQALQVTAAYMLVLLRREVCDHLPGGALRNLSDEQRRLTADAPKDNVAPERNFAVLDSTVTCKPHMRPLAREAYVLFQQNATEQWLHQKTRDEQEAMLSRARKISGKVEARAKATKQAIDKARQQLQQARIEAVHRKRVAKDCSLRDHMRAVHEFGGVWITVSDMTEALQQLPSGRHEQAVTAQLPAESHE
;
A
#
# COMPACT_ATOMS: atom_id res chain seq x y z
N ILE A 1 33.64 5.70 4.69
CA ILE A 1 33.02 5.72 6.04
C ILE A 1 32.75 4.27 6.41
N SER A 2 33.55 3.68 7.30
CA SER A 2 33.28 2.33 7.82
C SER A 2 32.44 2.51 9.08
N THR A 3 31.19 2.06 9.06
CA THR A 3 30.29 2.18 10.22
C THR A 3 30.63 1.20 11.34
N GLY A 4 31.68 0.37 11.20
CA GLY A 4 32.24 -0.44 12.31
C GLY A 4 31.34 -1.58 12.84
N GLY A 5 30.05 -1.53 12.53
CA GLY A 5 29.05 -2.57 12.68
C GLY A 5 27.96 -2.33 11.62
N ASN A 6 27.13 -3.35 11.37
CA ASN A 6 25.92 -3.25 10.55
C ASN A 6 24.85 -2.36 11.24
N GLU A 7 25.22 -1.17 11.72
CA GLU A 7 24.31 -0.23 12.38
C GLU A 7 23.59 0.62 11.33
N GLN A 8 22.27 0.63 11.40
CA GLN A 8 21.43 1.45 10.54
C GLN A 8 21.56 2.93 10.93
N VAL A 9 22.01 3.77 10.00
CA VAL A 9 22.11 5.22 10.20
C VAL A 9 21.04 5.91 9.37
N THR A 10 20.22 6.73 10.02
CA THR A 10 19.27 7.62 9.35
C THR A 10 20.02 8.86 8.87
N LEU A 11 19.94 9.17 7.57
CA LEU A 11 20.68 10.29 6.99
C LEU A 11 19.89 11.61 7.04
N ALA A 12 18.60 11.56 6.76
CA ALA A 12 17.76 12.75 6.63
C ALA A 12 16.26 12.41 6.80
N LEU A 13 15.48 13.42 7.20
CA LEU A 13 14.02 13.41 7.21
C LEU A 13 13.55 14.70 6.52
N ARG A 14 13.60 14.71 5.19
CA ARG A 14 13.44 15.94 4.39
C ARG A 14 12.11 16.03 3.66
N PRO A 15 11.57 17.25 3.54
CA PRO A 15 10.48 17.49 2.61
C PRO A 15 11.02 17.39 1.18
N VAL A 16 10.36 16.59 0.35
CA VAL A 16 10.57 16.56 -1.09
C VAL A 16 9.56 17.46 -1.80
N GLU A 17 9.94 17.99 -2.95
CA GLU A 17 9.08 18.87 -3.78
C GLU A 17 7.90 18.13 -4.42
N GLY A 18 8.00 16.80 -4.60
CA GLY A 18 6.98 15.93 -5.15
C GLY A 18 7.34 14.45 -4.97
N GLY A 19 6.74 13.57 -5.77
CA GLY A 19 6.83 12.12 -5.59
C GLY A 19 7.24 11.35 -6.84
N THR A 20 8.08 11.93 -7.72
CA THR A 20 8.64 11.19 -8.87
C THR A 20 10.01 10.63 -8.54
N ALA A 21 10.47 9.65 -9.32
CA ALA A 21 11.75 8.99 -9.09
C ALA A 21 12.93 9.95 -9.29
N GLU A 22 12.83 10.86 -10.26
CA GLU A 22 13.85 11.87 -10.56
C GLU A 22 13.98 12.88 -9.41
N MET A 23 12.85 13.23 -8.78
CA MET A 23 12.87 14.11 -7.59
C MET A 23 13.58 13.43 -6.43
N TYR A 24 13.29 12.15 -6.17
CA TYR A 24 13.99 11.39 -5.14
C TYR A 24 15.47 11.17 -5.45
N ALA A 25 15.84 10.91 -6.71
CA ALA A 25 17.23 10.75 -7.10
C ALA A 25 18.04 12.04 -6.86
N ARG A 26 17.46 13.21 -7.18
CA ARG A 26 18.08 14.51 -6.90
C ARG A 26 18.23 14.79 -5.41
N ASP A 27 17.20 14.48 -4.61
CA ASP A 27 17.26 14.68 -3.16
C ASP A 27 18.29 13.74 -2.52
N MET A 28 18.33 12.48 -2.96
CA MET A 28 19.36 11.51 -2.56
C MET A 28 20.78 12.02 -2.87
N ASP A 29 21.01 12.54 -4.08
CA ASP A 29 22.29 13.14 -4.47
C ASP A 29 22.69 14.32 -3.58
N ALA A 30 21.76 15.25 -3.36
CA ALA A 30 21.97 16.41 -2.51
C ALA A 30 22.22 16.04 -1.04
N SER A 31 21.56 15.00 -0.53
CA SER A 31 21.76 14.47 0.82
C SER A 31 23.12 13.80 1.00
N VAL A 32 23.60 13.05 0.00
CA VAL A 32 24.95 12.48 0.03
C VAL A 32 26.00 13.59 -0.03
N ASP A 33 25.81 14.61 -0.86
CA ASP A 33 26.69 15.79 -0.89
C ASP A 33 26.78 16.47 0.47
N GLU A 34 25.63 16.67 1.13
CA GLU A 34 25.60 17.30 2.45
C GLU A 34 26.29 16.47 3.52
N LEU A 35 26.12 15.14 3.46
CA LEU A 35 26.80 14.22 4.36
C LEU A 35 28.31 14.31 4.19
N VAL A 36 28.81 14.28 2.94
CA VAL A 36 30.24 14.37 2.64
C VAL A 36 30.80 15.72 3.08
N GLU A 37 30.10 16.81 2.78
CA GLU A 37 30.51 18.16 3.19
C GLU A 37 30.59 18.28 4.71
N SER A 38 29.53 17.89 5.41
CA SER A 38 29.46 17.99 6.88
C SER A 38 30.51 17.09 7.53
N PHE A 39 30.71 15.88 7.01
CA PHE A 39 31.75 14.98 7.49
C PHE A 39 33.15 15.59 7.33
N CYS A 40 33.47 16.14 6.16
CA CYS A 40 34.77 16.76 5.93
C CYS A 40 34.95 18.00 6.82
N ASP A 41 33.96 18.89 6.90
CA ASP A 41 34.07 20.11 7.69
C ASP A 41 34.24 19.82 9.21
N VAL A 42 33.62 18.73 9.71
CA VAL A 42 33.74 18.32 11.11
C VAL A 42 35.00 17.51 11.38
N THR A 43 35.40 16.60 10.50
CA THR A 43 36.44 15.60 10.80
C THR A 43 37.76 15.83 10.07
N LYS A 44 37.72 16.43 8.88
CA LYS A 44 38.87 16.63 7.98
C LYS A 44 38.76 17.97 7.22
N PRO A 45 38.93 19.11 7.90
CA PRO A 45 38.62 20.42 7.32
C PRO A 45 39.47 20.80 6.10
N ASP A 46 40.67 20.22 5.95
CA ASP A 46 41.63 20.54 4.89
C ASP A 46 41.56 19.61 3.65
N VAL A 47 40.44 18.88 3.49
CA VAL A 47 40.26 17.94 2.37
C VAL A 47 39.97 18.68 1.06
N SER A 48 40.68 18.28 -0.01
CA SER A 48 40.54 18.85 -1.35
C SER A 48 39.15 18.61 -1.95
N VAL A 49 38.78 19.38 -2.98
CA VAL A 49 37.52 19.17 -3.70
C VAL A 49 37.51 17.79 -4.39
N GLU A 50 38.64 17.36 -4.94
CA GLU A 50 38.81 16.06 -5.60
C GLU A 50 38.57 14.91 -4.62
N ASP A 51 39.09 15.02 -3.39
CA ASP A 51 38.87 14.04 -2.34
C ASP A 51 37.40 13.99 -1.89
N ARG A 52 36.70 15.14 -1.84
CA ARG A 52 35.26 15.19 -1.54
C ARG A 52 34.45 14.48 -2.63
N VAL A 53 34.78 14.70 -3.91
CA VAL A 53 34.15 14.01 -5.05
C VAL A 53 34.40 12.51 -4.98
N ARG A 54 35.64 12.10 -4.67
CA ARG A 54 35.99 10.69 -4.47
C ARG A 54 35.19 10.06 -3.34
N LEU A 55 35.03 10.74 -2.21
CA LEU A 55 34.23 10.25 -1.08
C LEU A 55 32.75 10.08 -1.44
N LYS A 56 32.15 11.05 -2.17
CA LYS A 56 30.78 10.94 -2.69
C LYS A 56 30.63 9.70 -3.55
N ARG A 57 31.55 9.51 -4.51
CA ARG A 57 31.56 8.35 -5.40
C ARG A 57 31.65 7.03 -4.63
N GLU A 58 32.61 6.93 -3.71
CA GLU A 58 32.79 5.72 -2.89
C GLU A 58 31.55 5.39 -2.06
N LEU A 59 30.79 6.40 -1.60
CA LEU A 59 29.49 6.19 -0.96
C LEU A 59 28.48 5.63 -1.95
N PHE A 60 28.26 6.27 -3.09
CA PHE A 60 27.28 5.84 -4.10
C PHE A 60 27.50 4.41 -4.60
N ILE A 61 28.75 4.02 -4.83
CA ILE A 61 29.09 2.65 -5.27
C ILE A 61 28.66 1.61 -4.23
N ARG A 62 28.66 1.96 -2.94
CA ARG A 62 28.35 1.07 -1.81
C ARG A 62 26.89 1.10 -1.35
N ILE A 63 26.06 2.00 -1.89
CA ILE A 63 24.65 2.08 -1.47
C ILE A 63 23.89 0.84 -1.95
N ASN A 64 23.15 0.23 -1.02
CA ASN A 64 22.19 -0.82 -1.29
C ASN A 64 20.79 -0.44 -0.81
N PHE A 65 19.76 -0.95 -1.48
CA PHE A 65 18.37 -0.75 -1.07
C PHE A 65 17.95 -1.91 -0.20
N LEU A 66 18.33 -1.88 1.08
CA LEU A 66 18.06 -3.00 2.00
C LEU A 66 16.63 -2.98 2.57
N MET A 67 15.88 -1.92 2.36
CA MET A 67 14.44 -1.82 2.66
C MET A 67 13.81 -0.63 1.93
N THR A 68 12.90 -0.90 1.00
CA THR A 68 12.15 0.15 0.30
C THR A 68 10.69 -0.24 0.06
N ASP A 69 9.84 0.76 -0.17
CA ASP A 69 8.45 0.53 -0.58
C ASP A 69 8.41 -0.05 -2.00
N ARG A 70 7.44 -0.94 -2.26
CA ARG A 70 7.21 -1.60 -3.57
C ARG A 70 6.63 -0.67 -4.62
N HIS A 71 6.27 0.57 -4.29
CA HIS A 71 5.72 1.55 -5.21
C HIS A 71 6.62 1.76 -6.45
N VAL A 72 6.00 1.95 -7.61
CA VAL A 72 6.68 2.07 -8.92
C VAL A 72 7.77 3.14 -8.93
N VAL A 73 7.57 4.22 -8.18
CA VAL A 73 8.53 5.32 -8.06
C VAL A 73 9.87 4.84 -7.48
N ASN A 74 9.87 3.94 -6.48
CA ASN A 74 11.10 3.40 -5.90
C ASN A 74 11.78 2.38 -6.83
N LYS A 75 11.00 1.65 -7.62
CA LYS A 75 11.54 0.79 -8.69
C LYS A 75 12.23 1.61 -9.77
N CYS A 76 11.65 2.74 -10.17
CA CYS A 76 12.30 3.68 -11.09
C CYS A 76 13.53 4.35 -10.46
N LEU A 77 13.48 4.68 -9.17
CA LEU A 77 14.65 5.23 -8.45
C LEU A 77 15.83 4.26 -8.45
N LEU A 78 15.58 2.95 -8.32
CA LEU A 78 16.62 1.92 -8.43
C LEU A 78 17.30 1.93 -9.81
N VAL A 79 16.54 2.15 -10.88
CA VAL A 79 17.09 2.29 -12.25
C VAL A 79 18.01 3.50 -12.32
N LEU A 80 17.50 4.67 -11.90
CA LEU A 80 18.28 5.92 -11.89
C LEU A 80 19.55 5.81 -11.04
N LEU A 81 19.48 5.13 -9.89
CA LEU A 81 20.64 4.92 -9.03
C LEU A 81 21.72 4.06 -9.71
N ASN A 82 21.33 2.99 -10.42
CA ASN A 82 22.29 2.20 -11.19
C ASN A 82 22.92 3.04 -12.32
N GLU A 83 22.13 3.84 -13.04
CA GLU A 83 22.64 4.75 -14.08
C GLU A 83 23.63 5.80 -13.53
N MET A 84 23.35 6.35 -12.34
CA MET A 84 24.25 7.26 -11.64
C MET A 84 25.57 6.56 -11.27
N ARG A 85 25.49 5.34 -10.70
CA ARG A 85 26.67 4.54 -10.32
C ARG A 85 27.52 4.19 -11.55
N ASP A 86 26.90 3.80 -12.65
CA ASP A 86 27.58 3.54 -13.92
C ASP A 86 28.29 4.79 -14.46
N THR A 87 27.64 5.95 -14.33
CA THR A 87 28.21 7.23 -14.76
C THR A 87 29.45 7.60 -13.94
N PHE A 88 29.38 7.41 -12.62
CA PHE A 88 30.53 7.65 -11.74
C PHE A 88 31.70 6.70 -12.02
N ALA A 89 31.44 5.41 -12.26
CA ALA A 89 32.49 4.46 -12.62
C ALA A 89 33.15 4.80 -13.97
N ARG A 90 32.33 5.15 -14.98
CA ARG A 90 32.85 5.60 -16.29
C ARG A 90 33.72 6.84 -16.20
N GLN A 91 33.33 7.83 -15.40
CA GLN A 91 34.14 9.04 -15.16
C GLN A 91 35.46 8.74 -14.45
N ALA A 92 35.50 7.66 -13.67
CA ALA A 92 36.69 7.19 -12.97
C ALA A 92 37.60 6.30 -13.83
N GLY A 93 37.15 5.85 -15.01
CA GLY A 93 37.83 4.81 -15.78
C GLY A 93 37.80 3.44 -15.08
N GLU A 94 36.80 3.20 -14.24
CA GLU A 94 36.59 1.95 -13.52
C GLU A 94 35.54 1.08 -14.22
N ASP A 95 35.56 -0.23 -13.97
CA ASP A 95 34.56 -1.16 -14.48
C ASP A 95 33.17 -0.85 -13.94
N GLN A 96 32.14 -1.28 -14.67
CA GLN A 96 30.76 -1.10 -14.25
C GLN A 96 30.53 -1.76 -12.89
N PRO A 97 29.96 -1.03 -11.90
CA PRO A 97 29.72 -1.59 -10.59
C PRO A 97 28.62 -2.66 -10.67
N GLU A 98 28.69 -3.64 -9.77
CA GLU A 98 27.62 -4.61 -9.60
C GLU A 98 26.30 -3.89 -9.32
N LYS A 99 25.19 -4.37 -9.91
CA LYS A 99 23.88 -3.75 -9.74
C LYS A 99 23.48 -3.70 -8.27
N VAL A 100 22.79 -2.62 -7.90
CA VAL A 100 22.28 -2.43 -6.54
C VAL A 100 21.37 -3.58 -6.17
N THR A 101 21.62 -4.21 -5.02
CA THR A 101 20.67 -5.17 -4.46
C THR A 101 19.51 -4.39 -3.84
N ALA A 102 18.29 -4.73 -4.26
CA ALA A 102 17.07 -4.09 -3.80
C ALA A 102 16.15 -5.10 -3.09
N LEU A 103 15.78 -4.75 -1.87
CA LEU A 103 14.88 -5.48 -1.00
C LEU A 103 13.68 -4.60 -0.70
N PHE A 104 12.50 -5.16 -0.90
CA PHE A 104 11.26 -4.44 -0.75
C PHE A 104 10.46 -4.94 0.45
N CYS A 105 9.80 -4.01 1.14
CA CYS A 105 9.00 -4.29 2.33
C CYS A 105 7.97 -5.41 2.06
N GLY A 106 8.02 -6.48 2.85
CA GLY A 106 7.08 -7.61 2.75
C GLY A 106 5.65 -7.25 3.14
N MET A 107 5.46 -6.24 3.99
CA MET A 107 4.13 -5.76 4.40
C MET A 107 3.32 -5.22 3.22
N HIS A 108 3.98 -4.59 2.23
CA HIS A 108 3.31 -4.12 1.03
C HIS A 108 2.77 -5.26 0.17
N ALA A 109 3.38 -6.44 0.21
CA ALA A 109 2.82 -7.61 -0.47
C ALA A 109 1.46 -7.99 0.16
N ILE A 110 1.36 -8.01 1.49
CA ILE A 110 0.10 -8.28 2.21
C ILE A 110 -0.96 -7.23 1.89
N VAL A 111 -0.58 -5.94 1.89
CA VAL A 111 -1.49 -4.83 1.54
C VAL A 111 -2.01 -4.97 0.10
N ASN A 112 -1.13 -5.28 -0.85
CA ASN A 112 -1.52 -5.44 -2.25
C ASN A 112 -2.37 -6.70 -2.47
N LEU A 113 -2.13 -7.77 -1.70
CA LEU A 113 -2.97 -8.99 -1.73
C LEU A 113 -4.41 -8.71 -1.33
N ALA A 114 -4.66 -7.75 -0.43
CA ALA A 114 -6.02 -7.34 -0.08
C ALA A 114 -6.78 -6.76 -1.29
N ALA A 115 -6.13 -5.91 -2.09
CA ALA A 115 -6.72 -5.35 -3.29
C ALA A 115 -6.97 -6.42 -4.37
N ALA A 116 -6.05 -7.39 -4.49
CA ALA A 116 -6.24 -8.54 -5.38
C ALA A 116 -7.41 -9.41 -4.93
N ALA A 117 -7.53 -9.67 -3.62
CA ALA A 117 -8.62 -10.44 -3.06
C ALA A 117 -9.99 -9.75 -3.24
N GLU A 118 -10.06 -8.44 -3.00
CA GLU A 118 -11.27 -7.65 -3.29
C GLU A 118 -11.67 -7.74 -4.77
N SER A 119 -10.69 -7.68 -5.68
CA SER A 119 -10.95 -7.79 -7.12
C SER A 119 -11.41 -9.20 -7.52
N GLY A 120 -10.83 -10.23 -6.90
CA GLY A 120 -11.21 -11.63 -7.12
C GLY A 120 -12.62 -11.93 -6.63
N LEU A 121 -12.98 -11.45 -5.44
CA LEU A 121 -14.34 -11.62 -4.91
C LEU A 121 -15.39 -10.91 -5.76
N LYS A 122 -15.14 -9.68 -6.21
CA LYS A 122 -16.04 -8.98 -7.14
C LYS A 122 -16.24 -9.73 -8.45
N ALA A 123 -15.17 -10.31 -9.01
CA ALA A 123 -15.26 -11.10 -10.22
C ALA A 123 -16.06 -12.39 -10.00
N TRP A 124 -15.84 -13.05 -8.85
CA TRP A 124 -16.59 -14.23 -8.44
C TRP A 124 -18.09 -13.93 -8.22
N GLU A 125 -18.42 -12.87 -7.49
CA GLU A 125 -19.79 -12.41 -7.26
C GLU A 125 -20.54 -12.20 -8.58
N ALA A 126 -19.91 -11.56 -9.55
CA ALA A 126 -20.46 -11.34 -10.89
C ALA A 126 -20.66 -12.63 -11.71
N CYS A 127 -19.90 -13.69 -11.41
CA CYS A 127 -20.09 -15.00 -12.04
C CYS A 127 -21.22 -15.81 -11.39
N VAL A 128 -21.39 -15.67 -10.07
CA VAL A 128 -22.40 -16.41 -9.30
C VAL A 128 -23.79 -15.81 -9.44
N SER A 129 -23.88 -14.48 -9.60
CA SER A 129 -25.15 -13.78 -9.73
C SER A 129 -25.13 -12.74 -10.85
N SER A 130 -26.11 -12.81 -11.74
CA SER A 130 -26.38 -11.77 -12.74
C SER A 130 -27.21 -10.60 -12.17
N GLN A 131 -27.72 -10.73 -10.95
CA GLN A 131 -28.51 -9.72 -10.25
C GLN A 131 -27.67 -9.03 -9.17
N PRO A 132 -27.97 -7.76 -8.83
CA PRO A 132 -27.34 -7.08 -7.70
C PRO A 132 -27.50 -7.90 -6.40
N LEU A 133 -26.45 -7.94 -5.59
CA LEU A 133 -26.41 -8.67 -4.31
C LEU A 133 -26.54 -7.72 -3.13
N GLY A 134 -27.07 -8.20 -2.01
CA GLY A 134 -27.12 -7.48 -0.74
C GLY A 134 -27.72 -6.07 -0.85
N ALA A 135 -27.03 -5.09 -0.30
CA ALA A 135 -27.43 -3.69 -0.33
C ALA A 135 -27.60 -3.15 -1.75
N ALA A 136 -26.89 -3.67 -2.75
CA ALA A 136 -27.02 -3.25 -4.15
C ALA A 136 -28.37 -3.63 -4.75
N ALA A 137 -29.07 -4.61 -4.18
CA ALA A 137 -30.43 -4.99 -4.58
C ALA A 137 -31.51 -4.05 -4.02
N LEU A 138 -31.15 -3.18 -3.07
CA LEU A 138 -32.11 -2.27 -2.44
C LEU A 138 -32.30 -0.98 -3.25
N PRO A 139 -33.55 -0.51 -3.45
CA PRO A 139 -33.81 0.77 -4.10
C PRO A 139 -33.12 1.94 -3.40
N GLY A 140 -32.40 2.78 -4.17
CA GLY A 140 -31.74 3.98 -3.66
C GLY A 140 -30.34 3.75 -3.07
N PHE A 141 -29.79 2.54 -3.19
CA PHE A 141 -28.40 2.24 -2.89
C PHE A 141 -27.57 2.17 -4.17
N TRP A 142 -26.38 2.78 -4.15
CA TRP A 142 -25.43 2.74 -5.26
C TRP A 142 -24.19 1.95 -4.81
N THR A 143 -23.75 0.98 -5.61
CA THR A 143 -22.56 0.17 -5.36
C THR A 143 -21.32 1.06 -5.37
N SER A 144 -20.67 1.30 -4.22
CA SER A 144 -19.47 2.14 -4.19
C SER A 144 -18.25 1.60 -3.43
N LYS A 145 -18.27 0.40 -2.83
CA LYS A 145 -17.08 -0.36 -2.34
C LYS A 145 -17.48 -1.68 -1.66
N ALA A 146 -16.52 -2.60 -1.49
CA ALA A 146 -16.70 -3.92 -0.88
C ALA A 146 -17.39 -3.92 0.49
N GLU A 147 -18.15 -4.98 0.74
CA GLU A 147 -19.24 -5.07 1.73
C GLU A 147 -18.76 -5.23 3.18
N SER A 148 -17.56 -5.77 3.43
CA SER A 148 -16.99 -5.80 4.79
C SER A 148 -16.82 -4.39 5.38
N GLY A 149 -16.68 -3.37 4.52
CA GLY A 149 -16.59 -1.98 4.94
C GLY A 149 -17.88 -1.36 5.49
N THR A 150 -19.07 -1.91 5.18
CA THR A 150 -20.35 -1.41 5.70
C THR A 150 -20.59 -1.91 7.12
N VAL A 151 -20.29 -3.18 7.41
CA VAL A 151 -20.36 -3.76 8.77
C VAL A 151 -19.39 -3.05 9.71
N CYS A 152 -18.14 -2.80 9.29
CA CYS A 152 -17.16 -2.04 10.09
C CYS A 152 -17.67 -0.63 10.43
N LYS A 153 -18.32 0.05 9.48
CA LYS A 153 -18.90 1.37 9.75
C LYS A 153 -20.06 1.32 10.73
N ALA A 154 -20.86 0.25 10.72
CA ALA A 154 -22.03 0.12 11.57
C ALA A 154 -21.68 -0.30 13.01
N PHE A 155 -20.74 -1.23 13.19
CA PHE A 155 -20.57 -1.94 14.47
C PHE A 155 -19.24 -1.69 15.18
N HIS A 156 -18.27 -1.03 14.54
CA HIS A 156 -16.99 -0.72 15.16
C HIS A 156 -17.04 0.58 15.97
N ARG A 157 -16.26 0.68 17.06
CA ARG A 157 -16.19 1.90 17.90
C ARG A 157 -15.68 3.14 17.15
N LEU A 158 -14.73 2.94 16.24
CA LEU A 158 -14.25 3.94 15.29
C LEU A 158 -15.12 4.07 14.02
N GLY A 159 -16.31 3.46 14.03
CA GLY A 159 -17.31 3.45 12.97
C GLY A 159 -17.92 4.83 12.67
N ASN A 160 -19.08 4.81 12.03
CA ASN A 160 -19.87 6.02 11.83
C ASN A 160 -20.56 6.40 13.14
N GLU A 161 -20.16 7.52 13.75
CA GLU A 161 -20.72 7.98 15.03
C GLU A 161 -22.19 8.42 14.92
N GLN A 162 -22.67 8.77 13.72
CA GLN A 162 -24.04 9.23 13.49
C GLN A 162 -25.01 8.08 13.13
N CYS A 163 -24.53 7.09 12.38
CA CYS A 163 -25.38 6.01 11.83
C CYS A 163 -25.00 4.61 12.35
N GLY A 164 -23.90 4.49 13.08
CA GLY A 164 -23.44 3.24 13.68
C GLY A 164 -24.11 2.96 15.01
N VAL A 165 -24.04 1.70 15.42
CA VAL A 165 -24.72 1.10 16.59
C VAL A 165 -23.75 0.23 17.40
N ALA A 166 -22.46 0.54 17.38
CA ALA A 166 -21.42 -0.20 18.11
C ALA A 166 -21.75 -0.38 19.60
N VAL A 167 -22.06 0.72 20.31
CA VAL A 167 -22.39 0.67 21.75
C VAL A 167 -23.69 -0.12 22.03
N PRO A 168 -24.82 0.15 21.31
CA PRO A 168 -26.02 -0.69 21.43
C PRO A 168 -25.76 -2.18 21.18
N TYR A 169 -24.94 -2.52 20.18
CA TYR A 169 -24.62 -3.91 19.88
C TYR A 169 -23.74 -4.56 20.96
N GLU A 170 -22.77 -3.83 21.52
CA GLU A 170 -22.00 -4.32 22.67
C GLU A 170 -22.89 -4.62 23.88
N THR A 171 -23.89 -3.77 24.16
CA THR A 171 -24.88 -4.02 25.22
C THR A 171 -25.75 -5.24 24.90
N TYR A 172 -26.15 -5.42 23.64
CA TYR A 172 -26.88 -6.61 23.20
C TYR A 172 -26.07 -7.89 23.39
N LEU A 173 -24.80 -7.91 23.01
CA LEU A 173 -23.95 -9.09 23.21
C LEU A 173 -23.80 -9.44 24.69
N GLN A 174 -23.67 -8.45 25.56
CA GLN A 174 -23.65 -8.66 27.01
C GLN A 174 -24.96 -9.26 27.53
N SER A 175 -26.12 -8.80 27.04
CA SER A 175 -27.41 -9.33 27.47
C SER A 175 -27.66 -10.76 26.98
N GLN A 176 -27.07 -11.14 25.84
CA GLN A 176 -27.09 -12.52 25.32
C GLN A 176 -26.02 -13.43 25.94
N GLY A 177 -25.17 -12.92 26.84
CA GLY A 177 -24.03 -13.67 27.38
C GLY A 177 -22.98 -14.05 26.32
N ALA A 178 -22.97 -13.34 25.19
CA ALA A 178 -22.07 -13.59 24.07
C ALA A 178 -20.72 -12.88 24.27
N LYS A 179 -19.68 -13.41 23.60
CA LYS A 179 -18.35 -12.75 23.58
C LYS A 179 -18.45 -11.39 22.86
N PRO A 180 -17.65 -10.39 23.25
CA PRO A 180 -17.62 -9.10 22.58
C PRO A 180 -17.36 -9.23 21.07
N PHE A 181 -17.90 -8.30 20.28
CA PHE A 181 -17.56 -8.24 18.87
C PHE A 181 -16.14 -7.75 18.68
N GLN A 182 -15.32 -8.59 18.06
CA GLN A 182 -13.95 -8.26 17.71
C GLN A 182 -13.88 -7.85 16.26
N MET A 183 -13.17 -6.75 16.01
CA MET A 183 -12.83 -6.28 14.68
C MET A 183 -11.50 -5.54 14.78
N GLU A 184 -10.70 -5.66 13.73
CA GLU A 184 -9.47 -4.91 13.58
C GLU A 184 -9.77 -3.45 13.21
N ASP A 185 -8.96 -2.54 13.76
CA ASP A 185 -9.05 -1.11 13.50
C ASP A 185 -8.86 -0.81 12.00
N PHE A 186 -9.90 -0.28 11.37
CA PHE A 186 -9.91 0.02 9.92
C PHE A 186 -9.53 1.47 9.59
N ARG A 187 -9.39 2.37 10.59
CA ARG A 187 -8.88 3.73 10.39
C ARG A 187 -7.34 3.68 10.32
N GLY A 188 -6.74 4.33 9.31
CA GLY A 188 -5.28 4.43 9.16
C GLY A 188 -4.66 3.54 8.08
N ASN A 189 -5.35 3.31 6.95
CA ASN A 189 -4.81 2.67 5.73
C ASN A 189 -4.35 1.21 5.86
N ARG A 190 -4.92 0.42 6.78
CA ARG A 190 -4.63 -1.01 6.85
C ARG A 190 -5.51 -1.79 5.89
N ALA A 191 -5.22 -1.76 4.59
CA ALA A 191 -6.06 -2.42 3.58
C ALA A 191 -6.24 -3.94 3.83
N TYR A 192 -5.29 -4.57 4.54
CA TYR A 192 -5.35 -6.00 4.86
C TYR A 192 -6.42 -6.38 5.90
N VAL A 193 -7.02 -5.42 6.62
CA VAL A 193 -8.03 -5.74 7.67
C VAL A 193 -9.28 -6.44 7.12
N ILE A 194 -9.49 -6.41 5.80
CA ILE A 194 -10.59 -7.15 5.16
C ILE A 194 -10.52 -8.66 5.48
N PHE A 195 -9.33 -9.22 5.65
CA PHE A 195 -9.12 -10.64 5.93
C PHE A 195 -9.62 -11.02 7.34
N PRO A 196 -9.05 -10.47 8.44
CA PRO A 196 -9.53 -10.77 9.78
C PRO A 196 -10.98 -10.32 9.99
N ASN A 197 -11.37 -9.15 9.48
CA ASN A 197 -12.75 -8.68 9.63
C ASN A 197 -13.75 -9.56 8.88
N GLY A 198 -13.40 -10.12 7.73
CA GLY A 198 -14.24 -11.12 7.04
C GLY A 198 -14.53 -12.32 7.94
N GLY A 199 -13.50 -12.85 8.61
CA GLY A 199 -13.64 -13.95 9.57
C GLY A 199 -14.50 -13.58 10.79
N HIS A 200 -14.27 -12.41 11.40
CA HIS A 200 -15.05 -11.96 12.55
C HIS A 200 -16.52 -11.71 12.20
N VAL A 201 -16.81 -11.10 11.05
CA VAL A 201 -18.17 -10.90 10.55
C VAL A 201 -18.85 -12.24 10.32
N PHE A 202 -18.19 -13.16 9.62
CA PHE A 202 -18.78 -14.49 9.36
C PHE A 202 -19.09 -15.24 10.66
N ARG A 203 -18.20 -15.18 11.66
CA ARG A 203 -18.41 -15.82 12.96
C ARG A 203 -19.63 -15.27 13.70
N GLN A 204 -19.87 -13.94 13.67
CA GLN A 204 -20.95 -13.30 14.44
C GLN A 204 -22.22 -13.03 13.63
N ARG A 205 -22.27 -13.45 12.36
CA ARG A 205 -23.36 -13.16 11.40
C ARG A 205 -24.76 -13.37 11.97
N GLU A 206 -25.01 -14.46 12.70
CA GLU A 206 -26.34 -14.78 13.24
C GLU A 206 -26.77 -13.76 14.30
N LEU A 207 -25.85 -13.39 15.21
CA LEU A 207 -26.10 -12.41 16.25
C LEU A 207 -26.24 -11.00 15.67
N LEU A 208 -25.44 -10.66 14.65
CA LEU A 208 -25.56 -9.39 13.92
C LEU A 208 -26.94 -9.28 13.24
N LEU A 209 -27.36 -10.33 12.55
CA LEU A 209 -28.64 -10.35 11.84
C LEU A 209 -29.84 -10.33 12.80
N THR A 210 -29.76 -11.09 13.90
CA THR A 210 -30.78 -11.08 14.95
C THR A 210 -30.91 -9.69 15.57
N PHE A 211 -29.78 -9.09 15.95
CA PHE A 211 -29.76 -7.72 16.48
C PHE A 211 -30.38 -6.72 15.50
N LEU A 212 -29.98 -6.73 14.22
CA LEU A 212 -30.51 -5.80 13.22
C LEU A 212 -32.01 -5.98 12.97
N THR A 213 -32.53 -7.20 13.14
CA THR A 213 -33.96 -7.50 13.00
C THR A 213 -34.77 -6.98 14.18
N GLU A 214 -34.21 -7.04 15.38
CA GLU A 214 -34.85 -6.57 16.61
C GLU A 214 -34.63 -5.07 16.88
N TYR A 215 -33.61 -4.46 16.26
CA TYR A 215 -33.23 -3.09 16.53
C TYR A 215 -34.24 -2.09 15.94
N PRO A 216 -34.84 -1.20 16.77
CA PRO A 216 -36.02 -0.42 16.38
C PRO A 216 -35.75 0.70 15.37
N CYS A 217 -34.49 1.00 15.05
CA CYS A 217 -34.09 2.11 14.19
C CYS A 217 -33.25 1.60 13.01
N SER A 218 -33.81 1.63 11.80
CA SER A 218 -33.10 1.22 10.57
C SER A 218 -32.72 2.44 9.73
N ASN A 219 -31.55 3.02 9.97
CA ASN A 219 -30.98 3.97 9.03
C ASN A 219 -30.45 3.25 7.78
N ARG A 220 -30.13 3.99 6.70
CA ARG A 220 -29.66 3.40 5.44
C ARG A 220 -28.42 2.51 5.61
N LEU A 221 -27.51 2.84 6.52
CA LEU A 221 -26.31 2.03 6.78
C LEU A 221 -26.70 0.66 7.35
N LEU A 222 -27.61 0.63 8.33
CA LEU A 222 -28.06 -0.61 8.95
C LEU A 222 -28.89 -1.48 8.00
N LEU A 223 -29.73 -0.87 7.15
CA LEU A 223 -30.46 -1.57 6.10
C LEU A 223 -29.52 -2.22 5.08
N ALA A 224 -28.47 -1.51 4.66
CA ALA A 224 -27.44 -2.07 3.79
C ALA A 224 -26.75 -3.28 4.44
N VAL A 225 -26.29 -3.12 5.68
CA VAL A 225 -25.60 -4.20 6.40
C VAL A 225 -26.51 -5.41 6.62
N GLN A 226 -27.78 -5.20 6.94
CA GLN A 226 -28.73 -6.31 7.09
C GLN A 226 -28.92 -7.06 5.76
N ALA A 227 -29.04 -6.35 4.64
CA ALA A 227 -29.16 -6.96 3.32
C ALA A 227 -27.88 -7.71 2.90
N ASP A 228 -26.70 -7.15 3.19
CA ASP A 228 -25.41 -7.81 2.93
C ASP A 228 -25.29 -9.11 3.74
N LEU A 229 -25.61 -9.06 5.05
CA LEU A 229 -25.58 -10.23 5.94
C LEU A 229 -26.63 -11.30 5.59
N ALA A 230 -27.73 -10.92 4.94
CA ALA A 230 -28.75 -11.87 4.50
C ALA A 230 -28.36 -12.62 3.20
N SER A 231 -27.28 -12.23 2.53
CA SER A 231 -26.83 -12.85 1.29
C SER A 231 -25.79 -13.94 1.54
N ASN A 232 -26.14 -15.19 1.22
CA ASN A 232 -25.23 -16.34 1.36
C ASN A 232 -23.97 -16.20 0.49
N VAL A 233 -24.08 -15.53 -0.67
CA VAL A 233 -22.93 -15.27 -1.56
C VAL A 233 -21.93 -14.34 -0.86
N LEU A 234 -22.43 -13.24 -0.29
CA LEU A 234 -21.58 -12.24 0.35
C LEU A 234 -20.97 -12.76 1.66
N LEU A 235 -21.76 -13.53 2.43
CA LEU A 235 -21.26 -14.25 3.60
C LEU A 235 -20.19 -15.28 3.22
N SER A 236 -20.33 -15.98 2.09
CA SER A 236 -19.31 -16.91 1.61
C SER A 236 -18.02 -16.18 1.20
N GLY A 237 -18.12 -14.96 0.64
CA GLY A 237 -16.97 -14.08 0.43
C GLY A 237 -16.27 -13.70 1.74
N CYS A 238 -17.04 -13.35 2.78
CA CYS A 238 -16.50 -13.06 4.11
C CYS A 238 -15.83 -14.29 4.75
N ARG A 239 -16.44 -15.48 4.58
CA ARG A 239 -15.87 -16.76 5.00
C ARG A 239 -14.54 -17.04 4.29
N ALA A 240 -14.48 -16.84 2.97
CA ALA A 240 -13.25 -17.00 2.18
C ALA A 240 -12.13 -16.07 2.67
N LEU A 241 -12.44 -14.79 2.93
CA LEU A 241 -11.48 -13.83 3.51
C LEU A 241 -10.96 -14.29 4.86
N GLY A 242 -11.82 -14.80 5.74
CA GLY A 242 -11.41 -15.34 7.04
C GLY A 242 -10.56 -16.61 6.93
N VAL A 243 -10.84 -17.49 5.98
CA VAL A 243 -10.01 -18.68 5.71
C VAL A 243 -8.63 -18.25 5.21
N ILE A 244 -8.57 -17.32 4.26
CA ILE A 244 -7.31 -16.75 3.74
C ILE A 244 -6.53 -16.03 4.86
N ASP A 245 -7.22 -15.37 5.78
CA ASP A 245 -6.59 -14.77 6.96
C ASP A 245 -5.79 -15.79 7.78
N MET A 246 -6.44 -16.91 8.13
CA MET A 246 -5.87 -17.95 8.97
C MET A 246 -4.78 -18.76 8.27
N LEU A 247 -4.96 -19.06 6.98
CA LEU A 247 -4.03 -19.93 6.24
C LEU A 247 -2.87 -19.18 5.59
N VAL A 248 -3.04 -17.90 5.25
CA VAL A 248 -2.07 -17.15 4.44
C VAL A 248 -1.64 -15.86 5.13
N ILE A 249 -2.57 -14.97 5.46
CA ILE A 249 -2.23 -13.58 5.79
C ILE A 249 -1.61 -13.46 7.18
N ARG A 250 -2.21 -14.05 8.22
CA ARG A 250 -1.60 -14.09 9.56
C ARG A 250 -0.25 -14.80 9.57
N PRO A 251 -0.09 -16.02 9.00
CA PRO A 251 1.23 -16.64 8.85
C PRO A 251 2.25 -15.73 8.16
N LEU A 252 1.89 -15.11 7.03
CA LEU A 252 2.80 -14.24 6.28
C LEU A 252 3.16 -12.99 7.08
N TRP A 253 2.22 -12.43 7.84
CA TRP A 253 2.45 -11.33 8.77
C TRP A 253 3.46 -11.72 9.86
N MET A 254 3.28 -12.90 10.46
CA MET A 254 4.19 -13.44 11.48
C MET A 254 5.59 -13.64 10.91
N LEU A 255 5.72 -14.26 9.73
CA LEU A 255 7.02 -14.45 9.06
C LEU A 255 7.74 -13.11 8.83
N ASN A 256 7.02 -12.09 8.37
CA ASN A 256 7.61 -10.76 8.13
C ASN A 256 8.08 -10.09 9.42
N ARG A 257 7.40 -10.32 10.55
CA ARG A 257 7.69 -9.70 11.86
C ARG A 257 8.69 -10.48 12.72
N GLN A 258 8.81 -11.79 12.52
CA GLN A 258 9.71 -12.64 13.30
C GLN A 258 11.17 -12.28 13.02
N SER A 259 11.93 -12.00 14.09
CA SER A 259 13.37 -11.67 13.99
C SER A 259 14.25 -12.86 13.62
N THR A 260 13.78 -14.09 13.87
CA THR A 260 14.46 -15.33 13.52
C THR A 260 14.38 -15.67 12.03
N VAL A 261 13.40 -15.11 11.32
CA VAL A 261 13.23 -15.28 9.87
C VAL A 261 14.02 -14.19 9.15
N ARG A 262 14.96 -14.55 8.29
CA ARG A 262 15.73 -13.62 7.46
C ARG A 262 15.02 -13.33 6.15
N ILE A 263 15.36 -12.22 5.49
CA ILE A 263 14.74 -11.85 4.21
C ILE A 263 14.94 -12.91 3.12
N LEU A 264 16.09 -13.61 3.14
CA LEU A 264 16.38 -14.68 2.18
C LEU A 264 15.59 -15.95 2.47
N ASP A 265 15.19 -16.21 3.73
CA ASP A 265 14.30 -17.33 4.06
C ASP A 265 12.92 -17.15 3.43
N MET A 266 12.51 -15.89 3.21
CA MET A 266 11.26 -15.58 2.50
C MET A 266 11.25 -16.06 1.06
N ASN A 267 12.41 -16.33 0.45
CA ASN A 267 12.46 -16.90 -0.91
C ASN A 267 11.66 -18.19 -0.99
N GLN A 268 11.93 -19.13 -0.07
CA GLN A 268 11.22 -20.41 -0.01
C GLN A 268 9.77 -20.22 0.43
N ARG A 269 9.50 -19.31 1.38
CA ARG A 269 8.14 -19.06 1.87
C ARG A 269 7.21 -18.47 0.79
N TYR A 270 7.72 -17.58 -0.05
CA TYR A 270 6.95 -17.04 -1.18
C TYR A 270 6.74 -18.07 -2.28
N GLU A 271 7.72 -18.95 -2.54
CA GLU A 271 7.58 -20.08 -3.47
C GLU A 271 6.47 -21.03 -3.01
N GLN A 272 6.51 -21.49 -1.75
CA GLN A 272 5.45 -22.32 -1.14
C GLN A 272 4.07 -21.69 -1.24
N LEU A 273 3.96 -20.37 -1.02
CA LEU A 273 2.69 -19.66 -1.15
C LEU A 273 2.21 -19.59 -2.60
N CYS A 274 3.09 -19.33 -3.56
CA CYS A 274 2.74 -19.33 -4.98
C CYS A 274 2.25 -20.72 -5.43
N ASP A 275 2.95 -21.78 -5.03
CA ASP A 275 2.60 -23.15 -5.40
C ASP A 275 1.23 -23.53 -4.83
N TRP A 276 1.00 -23.25 -3.54
CA TRP A 276 -0.28 -23.51 -2.90
C TRP A 276 -1.45 -22.73 -3.52
N LEU A 277 -1.23 -21.45 -3.88
CA LEU A 277 -2.25 -20.65 -4.56
C LEU A 277 -2.53 -21.16 -5.98
N GLU A 278 -1.51 -21.67 -6.69
CA GLU A 278 -1.67 -22.26 -8.01
C GLU A 278 -2.44 -23.59 -7.95
N GLU A 279 -2.10 -24.46 -7.00
CA GLU A 279 -2.84 -25.69 -6.72
C GLU A 279 -4.31 -25.39 -6.42
N LEU A 280 -4.58 -24.42 -5.53
CA LEU A 280 -5.94 -24.02 -5.18
C LEU A 280 -6.69 -23.46 -6.41
N ALA A 281 -6.06 -22.56 -7.16
CA ALA A 281 -6.69 -21.91 -8.32
C ALA A 281 -6.98 -22.87 -9.48
N THR A 282 -6.21 -23.96 -9.61
CA THR A 282 -6.30 -24.90 -10.74
C THR A 282 -6.95 -26.24 -10.38
N ALA A 283 -7.27 -26.47 -9.11
CA ALA A 283 -7.88 -27.71 -8.65
C ALA A 283 -9.28 -27.92 -9.28
N ASP A 284 -9.42 -29.00 -10.06
CA ASP A 284 -10.72 -29.43 -10.56
C ASP A 284 -11.60 -29.93 -9.41
N GLY A 285 -12.73 -29.23 -9.18
CA GLY A 285 -13.68 -29.63 -8.15
C GLY A 285 -13.18 -29.46 -6.71
N PHE A 286 -12.35 -28.43 -6.45
CA PHE A 286 -11.88 -28.12 -5.10
C PHE A 286 -13.01 -28.09 -4.06
N ARG A 287 -12.76 -28.73 -2.93
CA ARG A 287 -13.64 -28.74 -1.76
C ARG A 287 -12.82 -28.37 -0.54
N PHE A 288 -13.12 -27.21 0.03
CA PHE A 288 -12.49 -26.79 1.28
C PHE A 288 -12.90 -27.73 2.43
N SER A 289 -11.93 -28.13 3.24
CA SER A 289 -12.12 -28.93 4.44
C SER A 289 -11.38 -28.31 5.63
N GLY A 290 -11.87 -28.54 6.84
CA GLY A 290 -11.30 -27.94 8.06
C GLY A 290 -9.90 -28.46 8.44
N ASP A 291 -9.47 -29.56 7.85
CA ASP A 291 -8.12 -30.14 7.96
C ASP A 291 -7.15 -29.62 6.89
N GLN A 292 -7.60 -28.75 5.98
CA GLN A 292 -6.77 -28.18 4.93
C GLN A 292 -5.54 -27.48 5.53
N SER A 293 -4.35 -27.99 5.21
CA SER A 293 -3.12 -27.30 5.51
C SER A 293 -2.92 -26.14 4.52
N GLY A 294 -2.72 -24.94 5.05
CA GLY A 294 -2.25 -23.80 4.27
C GLY A 294 -0.78 -23.96 3.83
N PRO A 295 -0.20 -22.95 3.16
CA PRO A 295 1.19 -22.98 2.69
C PRO A 295 2.23 -23.02 3.81
N PHE A 296 1.83 -22.73 5.05
CA PHE A 296 2.72 -22.65 6.22
C PHE A 296 2.23 -23.52 7.39
N PRO A 297 2.23 -24.86 7.25
CA PRO A 297 1.70 -25.75 8.29
C PRO A 297 2.47 -25.64 9.61
N ASP A 298 3.75 -25.27 9.56
CA ASP A 298 4.59 -25.06 10.75
C ASP A 298 4.13 -23.88 11.64
N LEU A 299 3.30 -22.97 11.12
CA LEU A 299 2.78 -21.81 11.85
C LEU A 299 1.35 -22.00 12.36
N ALA A 300 0.67 -23.09 12.00
CA ALA A 300 -0.76 -23.28 12.32
C ALA A 300 -1.06 -23.16 13.82
N GLY A 301 -0.23 -23.78 14.68
CA GLY A 301 -0.40 -23.67 16.14
C GLY A 301 -0.22 -22.26 16.68
N ALA A 302 0.68 -21.48 16.09
CA ALA A 302 0.95 -20.10 16.52
C ALA A 302 -0.14 -19.13 16.05
N VAL A 303 -0.75 -19.38 14.88
CA VAL A 303 -1.92 -18.62 14.37
C VAL A 303 -3.14 -18.81 15.27
N LEU A 304 -3.34 -20.02 15.80
CA LEU A 304 -4.48 -20.35 16.66
C LEU A 304 -4.25 -20.06 18.14
N ALA A 305 -3.06 -19.60 18.53
CA ALA A 305 -2.73 -19.29 19.91
C ALA A 305 -3.56 -18.13 20.53
N PRO A 306 -3.94 -17.06 19.81
CA PRO A 306 -4.84 -16.04 20.34
C PRO A 306 -6.22 -16.60 20.71
N ASP A 307 -6.78 -16.16 21.83
CA ASP A 307 -8.00 -16.70 22.45
C ASP A 307 -9.24 -16.71 21.53
N ASP A 308 -9.29 -15.83 20.53
CA ASP A 308 -10.39 -15.71 19.59
C ASP A 308 -10.17 -16.43 18.25
N ALA A 309 -8.92 -16.69 17.88
CA ALA A 309 -8.56 -17.27 16.59
C ALA A 309 -9.12 -18.69 16.45
N GLY A 310 -9.08 -19.48 17.53
CA GLY A 310 -9.67 -20.82 17.58
C GLY A 310 -11.18 -20.82 17.35
N ASP A 311 -11.91 -19.87 17.97
CA ASP A 311 -13.35 -19.75 17.77
C ASP A 311 -13.69 -19.30 16.34
N VAL A 312 -12.90 -18.39 15.76
CA VAL A 312 -13.07 -17.94 14.37
C VAL A 312 -12.82 -19.11 13.43
N TRP A 313 -11.72 -19.85 13.62
CA TRP A 313 -11.42 -21.02 12.80
C TRP A 313 -12.51 -22.09 12.90
N SER A 314 -13.01 -22.36 14.10
CA SER A 314 -14.13 -23.29 14.31
C SER A 314 -15.40 -22.83 13.56
N ALA A 315 -15.73 -21.54 13.59
CA ALA A 315 -16.86 -21.02 12.82
C ALA A 315 -16.64 -21.13 11.31
N LEU A 316 -15.43 -20.84 10.82
CA LEU A 316 -15.08 -20.92 9.40
C LEU A 316 -15.08 -22.35 8.87
N THR A 317 -14.83 -23.34 9.72
CA THR A 317 -14.73 -24.77 9.34
C THR A 317 -15.94 -25.60 9.74
N ALA A 318 -16.94 -24.97 10.37
CA ALA A 318 -18.19 -25.65 10.74
C ALA A 318 -18.91 -26.24 9.52
N ASP A 319 -19.59 -27.36 9.75
CA ASP A 319 -20.43 -28.01 8.77
C ASP A 319 -21.49 -27.02 8.25
N ALA A 320 -21.54 -26.88 6.93
CA ALA A 320 -22.49 -26.02 6.23
C ALA A 320 -23.21 -26.83 5.14
N SER A 321 -24.23 -26.22 4.51
CA SER A 321 -24.91 -26.87 3.39
C SER A 321 -23.94 -27.12 2.23
N GLN A 322 -24.25 -28.11 1.38
CA GLN A 322 -23.46 -28.37 0.18
C GLN A 322 -23.31 -27.11 -0.68
N LEU A 323 -24.38 -26.32 -0.80
CA LEU A 323 -24.37 -25.08 -1.57
C LEU A 323 -23.39 -24.05 -0.98
N ASP A 324 -23.38 -23.87 0.35
CA ASP A 324 -22.47 -22.91 1.00
C ASP A 324 -21.00 -23.35 0.89
N ASN A 325 -20.74 -24.65 0.97
CA ASN A 325 -19.38 -25.19 0.77
C ASN A 325 -18.93 -25.04 -0.69
N ASP A 326 -19.84 -25.16 -1.65
CA ASP A 326 -19.56 -24.94 -3.07
C ASP A 326 -19.24 -23.46 -3.33
N LEU A 327 -20.03 -22.53 -2.75
CA LEU A 327 -19.79 -21.10 -2.84
C LEU A 327 -18.45 -20.70 -2.21
N LEU A 328 -18.15 -21.19 -1.00
CA LEU A 328 -16.85 -20.98 -0.36
C LEU A 328 -15.69 -21.46 -1.25
N SER A 329 -15.81 -22.67 -1.79
CA SER A 329 -14.75 -23.27 -2.62
C SER A 329 -14.51 -22.43 -3.87
N GLN A 330 -15.57 -22.03 -4.58
CA GLN A 330 -15.45 -21.15 -5.75
C GLN A 330 -14.84 -19.79 -5.40
N ALA A 331 -15.27 -19.16 -4.29
CA ALA A 331 -14.71 -17.89 -3.83
C ALA A 331 -13.21 -18.00 -3.55
N LEU A 332 -12.78 -19.07 -2.88
CA LEU A 332 -11.37 -19.33 -2.59
C LEU A 332 -10.56 -19.52 -3.88
N GLN A 333 -11.05 -20.28 -4.86
CA GLN A 333 -10.34 -20.52 -6.12
C GLN A 333 -10.14 -19.24 -6.95
N VAL A 334 -11.21 -18.46 -7.15
CA VAL A 334 -11.12 -17.20 -7.91
C VAL A 334 -10.23 -16.20 -7.18
N THR A 335 -10.38 -16.07 -5.87
CA THR A 335 -9.55 -15.18 -5.05
C THR A 335 -8.07 -15.60 -5.10
N ALA A 336 -7.78 -16.90 -5.02
CA ALA A 336 -6.43 -17.45 -5.14
C ALA A 336 -5.78 -17.14 -6.49
N ALA A 337 -6.53 -17.25 -7.59
CA ALA A 337 -6.03 -16.91 -8.92
C ALA A 337 -5.60 -15.43 -9.02
N TYR A 338 -6.41 -14.51 -8.48
CA TYR A 338 -6.07 -13.08 -8.45
C TYR A 338 -4.87 -12.79 -7.55
N MET A 339 -4.83 -13.40 -6.37
CA MET A 339 -3.72 -13.29 -5.43
C MET A 339 -2.41 -13.84 -6.03
N LEU A 340 -2.46 -14.97 -6.74
CA LEU A 340 -1.30 -15.59 -7.38
C LEU A 340 -0.65 -14.69 -8.44
N VAL A 341 -1.47 -14.12 -9.34
CA VAL A 341 -0.99 -13.23 -10.40
C VAL A 341 -0.29 -12.02 -9.80
N LEU A 342 -0.91 -11.40 -8.79
CA LEU A 342 -0.31 -10.26 -8.09
C LEU A 342 0.97 -10.69 -7.37
N LEU A 343 0.94 -11.77 -6.59
CA LEU A 343 2.06 -12.21 -5.77
C LEU A 343 3.28 -12.51 -6.64
N ARG A 344 3.13 -13.29 -7.71
CA ARG A 344 4.22 -13.62 -8.66
C ARG A 344 4.89 -12.37 -9.21
N ARG A 345 4.12 -11.32 -9.50
CA ARG A 345 4.64 -10.02 -9.93
C ARG A 345 5.35 -9.26 -8.81
N GLU A 346 4.76 -9.23 -7.63
CA GLU A 346 5.29 -8.45 -6.50
C GLU A 346 6.57 -9.04 -5.94
N VAL A 347 6.70 -10.37 -5.87
CA VAL A 347 7.83 -11.09 -5.26
C VAL A 347 8.70 -11.80 -6.28
N CYS A 348 8.67 -11.41 -7.56
CA CYS A 348 9.42 -12.05 -8.64
C CYS A 348 10.91 -12.25 -8.32
N ASP A 349 11.54 -11.29 -7.62
CA ASP A 349 12.95 -11.36 -7.22
C ASP A 349 13.24 -12.50 -6.22
N HIS A 350 12.23 -12.93 -5.45
CA HIS A 350 12.32 -14.03 -4.48
C HIS A 350 12.07 -15.41 -5.10
N LEU A 351 11.41 -15.47 -6.26
CA LEU A 351 11.03 -16.72 -6.92
C LEU A 351 12.20 -17.33 -7.72
N PRO A 352 12.11 -18.60 -8.14
CA PRO A 352 13.12 -19.22 -9.00
C PRO A 352 13.43 -18.35 -10.24
N GLY A 353 14.73 -18.11 -10.50
CA GLY A 353 15.20 -17.20 -11.55
C GLY A 353 15.24 -15.71 -11.17
N GLY A 354 14.70 -15.33 -10.01
CA GLY A 354 14.73 -13.97 -9.47
C GLY A 354 16.11 -13.55 -8.96
N ALA A 355 16.32 -12.23 -8.85
CA ALA A 355 17.61 -11.64 -8.46
C ALA A 355 18.11 -12.12 -7.08
N LEU A 356 17.21 -12.39 -6.13
CA LEU A 356 17.58 -12.80 -4.76
C LEU A 356 17.94 -14.29 -4.63
N ARG A 357 17.75 -15.08 -5.70
CA ARG A 357 18.23 -16.47 -5.76
C ARG A 357 19.70 -16.56 -6.18
N ASN A 358 20.17 -15.59 -6.94
CA ASN A 358 21.48 -15.59 -7.60
C ASN A 358 22.42 -14.52 -7.04
N LEU A 359 22.38 -14.27 -5.73
CA LEU A 359 23.24 -13.30 -5.06
C LEU A 359 24.70 -13.79 -4.97
N SER A 360 25.65 -12.87 -5.13
CA SER A 360 27.07 -13.12 -4.80
C SER A 360 27.25 -13.30 -3.28
N ASP A 361 28.36 -13.89 -2.85
CA ASP A 361 28.62 -14.10 -1.42
C ASP A 361 28.60 -12.79 -0.62
N GLU A 362 29.13 -11.72 -1.20
CA GLU A 362 29.10 -10.39 -0.58
C GLU A 362 27.68 -9.84 -0.48
N GLN A 363 26.88 -9.94 -1.54
CA GLN A 363 25.47 -9.54 -1.50
C GLN A 363 24.66 -10.34 -0.48
N ARG A 364 24.91 -11.65 -0.35
CA ARG A 364 24.27 -12.48 0.70
C ARG A 364 24.62 -11.98 2.09
N ARG A 365 25.89 -11.63 2.34
CA ARG A 365 26.31 -11.07 3.62
C ARG A 365 25.65 -9.72 3.91
N LEU A 366 25.54 -8.85 2.91
CA LEU A 366 24.91 -7.53 3.05
C LEU A 366 23.39 -7.62 3.28
N THR A 367 22.73 -8.61 2.69
CA THR A 367 21.28 -8.79 2.78
C THR A 367 20.84 -9.65 3.97
N ALA A 368 21.72 -10.44 4.57
CA ALA A 368 21.38 -11.36 5.67
C ALA A 368 20.72 -10.68 6.88
N ASP A 369 21.14 -9.44 7.18
CA ASP A 369 20.62 -8.64 8.29
C ASP A 369 19.63 -7.55 7.86
N ALA A 370 19.25 -7.52 6.57
CA ALA A 370 18.29 -6.54 6.09
C ALA A 370 16.92 -6.78 6.75
N PRO A 371 16.22 -5.71 7.15
CA PRO A 371 14.89 -5.86 7.71
C PRO A 371 13.91 -6.37 6.64
N LYS A 372 12.77 -6.92 7.08
CA LYS A 372 11.71 -7.42 6.18
C LYS A 372 10.52 -6.46 6.07
N ASP A 373 10.44 -5.51 7.00
CA ASP A 373 9.42 -4.47 7.05
C ASP A 373 10.04 -3.08 7.21
N ASN A 374 9.19 -2.07 7.11
CA ASN A 374 9.52 -0.66 7.20
C ASN A 374 9.25 -0.08 8.61
N VAL A 375 9.20 -0.90 9.66
CA VAL A 375 8.83 -0.43 11.01
C VAL A 375 9.87 0.53 11.59
N ALA A 376 11.15 0.27 11.35
CA ALA A 376 12.22 1.17 11.78
C ALA A 376 12.09 2.59 11.20
N PRO A 377 11.97 2.78 9.86
CA PRO A 377 11.73 4.11 9.31
C PRO A 377 10.37 4.70 9.72
N GLU A 378 9.30 3.90 9.84
CA GLU A 378 8.00 4.37 10.33
C GLU A 378 8.10 4.94 11.77
N ARG A 379 8.89 4.30 12.63
CA ARG A 379 9.14 4.80 13.99
C ARG A 379 9.80 6.16 13.98
N ASN A 380 10.71 6.43 13.04
CA ASN A 380 11.36 7.74 12.91
C ASN A 380 10.34 8.82 12.55
N PHE A 381 9.43 8.52 11.62
CA PHE A 381 8.32 9.43 11.28
C PHE A 381 7.35 9.59 12.45
N ALA A 382 7.05 8.55 13.21
CA ALA A 382 6.20 8.65 14.39
C ALA A 382 6.80 9.59 15.47
N VAL A 383 8.12 9.52 15.70
CA VAL A 383 8.81 10.46 16.61
C VAL A 383 8.77 11.89 16.06
N LEU A 384 8.95 12.05 14.75
CA LEU A 384 8.83 13.35 14.10
C LEU A 384 7.42 13.93 14.27
N ASP A 385 6.37 13.16 13.98
CA ASP A 385 4.97 13.57 14.11
C ASP A 385 4.61 13.92 15.55
N SER A 386 5.03 13.10 16.51
CA SER A 386 4.88 13.40 17.95
C SER A 386 5.56 14.72 18.31
N THR A 387 6.75 14.97 17.79
CA THR A 387 7.49 16.22 18.02
C THR A 387 6.81 17.43 17.38
N VAL A 388 6.20 17.26 16.20
CA VAL A 388 5.40 18.32 15.55
C VAL A 388 4.21 18.71 16.43
N THR A 389 3.48 17.72 16.96
CA THR A 389 2.30 17.93 17.80
C THR A 389 2.67 18.52 19.17
N CYS A 390 3.67 17.95 19.85
CA CYS A 390 4.02 18.37 21.21
C CYS A 390 4.90 19.63 21.26
N LYS A 391 5.65 19.93 20.20
CA LYS A 391 6.57 21.09 20.11
C LYS A 391 6.35 21.87 18.81
N PRO A 392 5.18 22.54 18.65
CA PRO A 392 4.79 23.18 17.38
C PRO A 392 5.71 24.34 16.95
N HIS A 393 6.39 24.99 17.90
CA HIS A 393 7.32 26.11 17.62
C HIS A 393 8.76 25.66 17.33
N MET A 394 9.06 24.36 17.41
CA MET A 394 10.38 23.84 17.08
C MET A 394 10.63 23.97 15.57
N ARG A 395 11.79 24.52 15.18
CA ARG A 395 12.15 24.67 13.75
C ARG A 395 12.28 23.30 13.08
N PRO A 396 11.90 23.12 11.80
CA PRO A 396 12.00 21.83 11.10
C PRO A 396 13.40 21.20 11.18
N LEU A 397 14.45 21.97 10.90
CA LEU A 397 15.85 21.52 10.99
C LEU A 397 16.20 21.00 12.38
N ALA A 398 15.70 21.65 13.44
CA ALA A 398 15.95 21.21 14.80
C ALA A 398 15.20 19.92 15.14
N ARG A 399 13.98 19.72 14.59
CA ARG A 399 13.23 18.47 14.75
C ARG A 399 13.93 17.30 14.08
N GLU A 400 14.36 17.49 12.84
CA GLU A 400 15.16 16.50 12.11
C GLU A 400 16.42 16.16 12.90
N ALA A 401 17.21 17.16 13.30
CA ALA A 401 18.42 16.95 14.10
C ALA A 401 18.14 16.19 15.40
N TYR A 402 17.04 16.47 16.09
CA TYR A 402 16.64 15.73 17.30
C TYR A 402 16.37 14.25 17.02
N VAL A 403 15.58 13.95 15.97
CA VAL A 403 15.30 12.55 15.59
C VAL A 403 16.59 11.85 15.18
N LEU A 404 17.41 12.46 14.31
CA LEU A 404 18.66 11.87 13.85
C LEU A 404 19.64 11.63 15.02
N PHE A 405 19.75 12.58 15.96
CA PHE A 405 20.63 12.46 17.12
C PHE A 405 20.23 11.27 18.01
N GLN A 406 18.93 11.06 18.21
CA GLN A 406 18.40 9.94 18.98
C GLN A 406 18.56 8.60 18.24
N GLN A 407 18.17 8.54 16.97
CA GLN A 407 18.12 7.28 16.21
C GLN A 407 19.50 6.76 15.81
N ASN A 408 20.45 7.66 15.55
CA ASN A 408 21.80 7.28 15.17
C ASN A 408 22.72 7.03 16.40
N ALA A 409 22.15 6.97 17.61
CA ALA A 409 22.87 6.82 18.87
C ALA A 409 24.05 7.82 19.02
N THR A 410 23.89 9.04 18.50
CA THR A 410 24.97 10.03 18.40
C THR A 410 25.54 10.40 19.77
N GLU A 411 24.69 10.45 20.80
CA GLU A 411 25.11 10.66 22.20
C GLU A 411 26.03 9.54 22.69
N GLN A 412 25.67 8.29 22.46
CA GLN A 412 26.44 7.13 22.89
C GLN A 412 27.79 7.08 22.15
N TRP A 413 27.78 7.36 20.85
CA TRP A 413 29.01 7.47 20.05
C TRP A 413 29.93 8.59 20.55
N LEU A 414 29.37 9.76 20.90
CA LEU A 414 30.15 10.86 21.47
C LEU A 414 30.79 10.47 22.81
N HIS A 415 30.06 9.76 23.68
CA HIS A 415 30.58 9.30 24.97
C HIS A 415 31.74 8.30 24.87
N GLN A 416 31.88 7.60 23.74
CA GLN A 416 33.02 6.70 23.49
C GLN A 416 34.31 7.45 23.10
N LYS A 417 34.23 8.77 22.82
CA LYS A 417 35.39 9.60 22.46
C LYS A 417 36.06 10.18 23.70
N THR A 418 37.33 10.57 23.58
CA THR A 418 38.02 11.29 24.66
C THR A 418 37.42 12.68 24.86
N ARG A 419 37.60 13.28 26.04
CA ARG A 419 37.07 14.63 26.33
C ARG A 419 37.58 15.68 25.32
N ASP A 420 38.85 15.58 24.93
CA ASP A 420 39.45 16.51 23.96
C ASP A 420 38.84 16.34 22.56
N GLU A 421 38.60 15.10 22.12
CA GLU A 421 37.89 14.84 20.86
C GLU A 421 36.45 15.33 20.89
N GLN A 422 35.73 15.10 21.99
CA GLN A 422 34.35 15.58 22.17
C GLN A 422 34.29 17.11 22.06
N GLU A 423 35.13 17.84 22.81
CA GLU A 423 35.14 19.30 22.76
C GLU A 423 35.55 19.82 21.38
N ALA A 424 36.55 19.19 20.73
CA ALA A 424 36.96 19.56 19.38
C ALA A 424 35.85 19.33 18.34
N MET A 425 35.09 18.26 18.45
CA MET A 425 33.94 17.97 17.56
C MET A 425 32.79 18.94 17.81
N LEU A 426 32.40 19.18 19.07
CA LEU A 426 31.33 20.11 19.43
C LEU A 426 31.69 21.57 19.09
N SER A 427 32.96 21.95 19.24
CA SER A 427 33.46 23.26 18.82
C SER A 427 33.36 23.43 17.30
N ARG A 428 33.76 22.43 16.51
CA ARG A 428 33.61 22.44 15.05
C ARG A 428 32.15 22.45 14.61
N ALA A 429 31.30 21.63 15.23
CA ALA A 429 29.86 21.59 14.97
C ALA A 429 29.20 22.97 15.21
N ARG A 430 29.57 23.65 16.29
CA ARG A 430 29.13 25.03 16.58
C ARG A 430 29.57 26.01 15.50
N LYS A 431 30.81 25.91 15.01
CA LYS A 431 31.33 26.78 13.93
C LYS A 431 30.59 26.59 12.60
N ILE A 432 30.21 25.36 12.25
CA ILE A 432 29.51 25.09 10.97
C ILE A 432 27.99 25.32 11.03
N SER A 433 27.42 25.53 12.22
CA SER A 433 25.97 25.67 12.42
C SER A 433 25.33 26.72 11.50
N GLY A 434 25.95 27.89 11.37
CA GLY A 434 25.47 28.96 10.46
C GLY A 434 25.48 28.54 8.99
N LYS A 435 26.47 27.75 8.56
CA LYS A 435 26.53 27.20 7.20
C LYS A 435 25.38 26.21 6.96
N VAL A 436 25.12 25.33 7.93
CA VAL A 436 24.02 24.34 7.88
C VAL A 436 22.66 25.05 7.85
N GLU A 437 22.44 26.07 8.69
CA GLU A 437 21.20 26.85 8.69
C GLU A 437 20.97 27.58 7.36
N ALA A 438 22.03 28.18 6.80
CA ALA A 438 21.96 28.86 5.50
C ALA A 438 21.61 27.88 4.36
N ARG A 439 22.22 26.70 4.36
CA ARG A 439 21.92 25.64 3.39
C ARG A 439 20.48 25.16 3.53
N ALA A 440 20.02 24.86 4.73
CA ALA A 440 18.64 24.43 4.99
C ALA A 440 17.62 25.49 4.50
N LYS A 441 17.91 26.78 4.71
CA LYS A 441 17.09 27.87 4.19
C LYS A 441 17.07 27.91 2.66
N ALA A 442 18.22 27.76 2.01
CA ALA A 442 18.31 27.73 0.55
C ALA A 442 17.55 26.54 -0.05
N THR A 443 17.73 25.35 0.53
CA THR A 443 16.99 24.13 0.12
C THR A 443 15.49 24.32 0.26
N LYS A 444 15.01 24.88 1.38
CA LYS A 444 13.60 25.18 1.57
C LYS A 444 13.05 26.12 0.49
N GLN A 445 13.78 27.21 0.19
CA GLN A 445 13.38 28.16 -0.84
C GLN A 445 13.31 27.52 -2.23
N ALA A 446 14.26 26.64 -2.55
CA ALA A 446 14.26 25.89 -3.81
C ALA A 446 13.03 24.97 -3.90
N ILE A 447 12.73 24.22 -2.83
CA ILE A 447 11.56 23.33 -2.75
C ILE A 447 10.26 24.13 -2.87
N ASP A 448 10.12 25.24 -2.16
CA ASP A 448 8.91 26.07 -2.19
C ASP A 448 8.70 26.64 -3.60
N LYS A 449 9.76 27.08 -4.28
CA LYS A 449 9.71 27.55 -5.67
C LYS A 449 9.31 26.43 -6.63
N ALA A 450 9.88 25.24 -6.50
CA ALA A 450 9.55 24.10 -7.34
C ALA A 450 8.09 23.65 -7.14
N ARG A 451 7.61 23.63 -5.89
CA ARG A 451 6.20 23.34 -5.56
C ARG A 451 5.25 24.36 -6.19
N GLN A 452 5.58 25.65 -6.18
CA GLN A 452 4.79 26.68 -6.86
C GLN A 452 4.73 26.45 -8.37
N GLN A 453 5.85 26.10 -9.00
CA GLN A 453 5.90 25.79 -10.44
C GLN A 453 5.05 24.56 -10.79
N LEU A 454 5.14 23.50 -9.98
CA LEU A 454 4.34 22.28 -10.15
C LEU A 454 2.84 22.57 -9.97
N GLN A 455 2.48 23.39 -8.99
CA GLN A 455 1.10 23.81 -8.77
C GLN A 455 0.56 24.61 -9.97
N GLN A 456 1.35 25.56 -10.48
CA GLN A 456 0.99 26.36 -11.65
C GLN A 456 0.80 25.47 -12.89
N ALA A 457 1.72 24.54 -13.15
CA ALA A 457 1.61 23.58 -14.25
C ALA A 457 0.37 22.69 -14.13
N ARG A 458 -0.03 22.29 -12.91
CA ARG A 458 -1.27 21.55 -12.66
C ARG A 458 -2.51 22.39 -12.96
N ILE A 459 -2.55 23.65 -12.52
CA ILE A 459 -3.65 24.58 -12.81
C ILE A 459 -3.79 24.75 -14.33
N GLU A 460 -2.69 24.97 -15.04
CA GLU A 460 -2.68 25.11 -16.50
C GLU A 460 -3.09 23.82 -17.21
N ALA A 461 -2.69 22.66 -16.73
CA ALA A 461 -3.12 21.38 -17.29
C ALA A 461 -4.63 21.15 -17.11
N VAL A 462 -5.18 21.46 -15.92
CA VAL A 462 -6.63 21.39 -15.67
C VAL A 462 -7.38 22.39 -16.54
N HIS A 463 -6.88 23.62 -16.65
CA HIS A 463 -7.47 24.63 -17.52
C HIS A 463 -7.46 24.19 -18.99
N ARG A 464 -6.33 23.67 -19.50
CA ARG A 464 -6.24 23.11 -20.85
C ARG A 464 -7.22 21.96 -21.08
N LYS A 465 -7.34 21.02 -20.13
CA LYS A 465 -8.32 19.93 -20.22
C LYS A 465 -9.76 20.45 -20.25
N ARG A 466 -10.07 21.48 -19.46
CA ARG A 466 -11.40 22.12 -19.47
C ARG A 466 -11.67 22.82 -20.80
N VAL A 467 -10.74 23.63 -21.30
CA VAL A 467 -10.88 24.28 -22.61
C VAL A 467 -11.02 23.27 -23.74
N ALA A 468 -10.25 22.18 -23.71
CA ALA A 468 -10.37 21.08 -24.68
C ALA A 468 -11.74 20.40 -24.60
N LYS A 469 -12.25 20.14 -23.38
CA LYS A 469 -13.60 19.59 -23.18
C LYS A 469 -14.68 20.55 -23.69
N ASP A 470 -14.57 21.84 -23.40
CA ASP A 470 -15.52 22.87 -23.84
C ASP A 470 -15.48 23.07 -25.37
N CYS A 471 -14.31 22.96 -26.00
CA CYS A 471 -14.20 22.93 -27.47
C CYS A 471 -14.84 21.67 -28.05
N SER A 472 -14.50 20.49 -27.51
CA SER A 472 -15.08 19.22 -27.96
C SER A 472 -16.61 19.19 -27.81
N LEU A 473 -17.14 19.75 -26.72
CA LEU A 473 -18.58 19.86 -26.50
C LEU A 473 -19.22 20.79 -27.55
N ARG A 474 -18.59 21.93 -27.85
CA ARG A 474 -19.08 22.87 -28.88
C ARG A 474 -19.05 22.27 -30.28
N ASP A 475 -18.00 21.54 -30.62
CA ASP A 475 -17.88 20.86 -31.91
C ASP A 475 -18.93 19.75 -32.04
N HIS A 476 -19.17 19.00 -30.96
CA HIS A 476 -20.22 18.00 -30.89
C HIS A 476 -21.63 18.61 -31.01
N MET A 477 -21.92 19.68 -30.27
CA MET A 477 -23.19 20.42 -30.39
C MET A 477 -23.41 20.94 -31.83
N ARG A 478 -22.35 21.38 -32.50
CA ARG A 478 -22.43 21.80 -33.91
C ARG A 478 -22.75 20.63 -34.84
N ALA A 479 -22.10 19.48 -34.66
CA ALA A 479 -22.36 18.28 -35.45
C ALA A 479 -23.81 17.80 -35.26
N VAL A 480 -24.32 17.77 -34.03
CA VAL A 480 -25.72 17.43 -33.74
C VAL A 480 -26.68 18.44 -34.39
N HIS A 481 -26.37 19.74 -34.31
CA HIS A 481 -27.20 20.79 -34.90
C HIS A 481 -27.25 20.70 -36.44
N GLU A 482 -26.16 20.29 -37.09
CA GLU A 482 -26.10 20.08 -38.54
C GLU A 482 -27.11 19.02 -39.03
N PHE A 483 -27.45 18.05 -38.16
CA PHE A 483 -28.41 16.98 -38.45
C PHE A 483 -29.78 17.19 -37.79
N GLY A 484 -30.15 18.44 -37.48
CA GLY A 484 -31.49 18.80 -37.04
C GLY A 484 -31.72 18.73 -35.52
N GLY A 485 -30.67 18.51 -34.72
CA GLY A 485 -30.76 18.44 -33.26
C GLY A 485 -30.67 17.01 -32.70
N VAL A 486 -30.92 16.88 -31.40
CA VAL A 486 -30.84 15.59 -30.68
C VAL A 486 -32.07 14.75 -31.01
N TRP A 487 -31.86 13.47 -31.32
CA TRP A 487 -32.96 12.53 -31.53
C TRP A 487 -33.30 11.86 -30.19
N ILE A 488 -34.51 12.08 -29.70
CA ILE A 488 -34.94 11.59 -28.38
C ILE A 488 -35.54 10.19 -28.52
N THR A 489 -36.13 9.88 -29.67
CA THR A 489 -36.78 8.60 -29.95
C THR A 489 -36.29 7.95 -31.24
N VAL A 490 -36.49 6.64 -31.35
CA VAL A 490 -36.22 5.87 -32.59
C VAL A 490 -37.04 6.39 -33.77
N SER A 491 -38.22 6.97 -33.50
CA SER A 491 -39.05 7.61 -34.52
C SER A 491 -38.36 8.85 -35.09
N ASP A 492 -37.83 9.72 -34.23
CA ASP A 492 -37.11 10.95 -34.62
C ASP A 492 -35.88 10.61 -35.49
N MET A 493 -35.13 9.58 -35.09
CA MET A 493 -34.00 9.08 -35.87
C MET A 493 -34.43 8.60 -37.25
N THR A 494 -35.50 7.81 -37.33
CA THR A 494 -35.97 7.22 -38.60
C THR A 494 -36.45 8.31 -39.56
N GLU A 495 -37.18 9.31 -39.05
CA GLU A 495 -37.66 10.45 -39.83
C GLU A 495 -36.50 11.32 -40.33
N ALA A 496 -35.53 11.64 -39.46
CA ALA A 496 -34.34 12.41 -39.83
C ALA A 496 -33.48 11.68 -40.89
N LEU A 497 -33.29 10.36 -40.75
CA LEU A 497 -32.52 9.57 -41.72
C LEU A 497 -33.23 9.45 -43.09
N GLN A 498 -34.56 9.41 -43.13
CA GLN A 498 -35.32 9.42 -44.40
C GLN A 498 -35.16 10.72 -45.18
N GLN A 499 -34.93 11.84 -44.50
CA GLN A 499 -34.71 13.15 -45.11
C GLN A 499 -33.26 13.38 -45.56
N LEU A 500 -32.33 12.51 -45.15
CA LEU A 500 -30.90 12.63 -45.46
C LEU A 500 -30.48 11.69 -46.60
N PRO A 501 -29.54 12.11 -47.46
CA PRO A 501 -28.91 11.22 -48.44
C PRO A 501 -28.22 10.03 -47.76
N SER A 502 -28.32 8.83 -48.34
CA SER A 502 -27.76 7.59 -47.79
C SER A 502 -26.27 7.67 -47.45
N GLY A 503 -25.49 8.43 -48.22
CA GLY A 503 -24.06 8.67 -47.96
C GLY A 503 -23.75 9.50 -46.71
N ARG A 504 -24.76 10.09 -46.04
CA ARG A 504 -24.59 10.87 -44.80
C ARG A 504 -25.16 10.19 -43.55
N HIS A 505 -25.81 9.02 -43.69
CA HIS A 505 -26.46 8.33 -42.58
C HIS A 505 -25.49 7.96 -41.46
N GLU A 506 -24.33 7.39 -41.80
CA GLU A 506 -23.30 7.00 -40.83
C GLU A 506 -22.77 8.21 -40.04
N GLN A 507 -22.55 9.34 -40.72
CA GLN A 507 -22.10 10.58 -40.08
C GLN A 507 -23.17 11.15 -39.14
N ALA A 508 -24.44 11.10 -39.55
CA ALA A 508 -25.56 11.57 -38.75
C ALA A 508 -25.77 10.73 -37.48
N VAL A 509 -25.71 9.39 -37.59
CA VAL A 509 -25.79 8.50 -36.42
C VAL A 509 -24.59 8.67 -35.50
N THR A 510 -23.38 8.76 -36.05
CA THR A 510 -22.16 8.94 -35.25
C THR A 510 -22.17 10.26 -34.48
N ALA A 511 -22.77 11.31 -35.05
CA ALA A 511 -22.93 12.59 -34.39
C ALA A 511 -23.87 12.53 -33.16
N GLN A 512 -24.68 11.48 -32.98
CA GLN A 512 -25.62 11.34 -31.85
C GLN A 512 -25.08 10.46 -30.71
N LEU A 513 -24.09 9.60 -30.96
CA LEU A 513 -23.58 8.60 -30.01
C LEU A 513 -22.88 9.14 -28.74
N PRO A 514 -22.20 10.31 -28.74
CA PRO A 514 -21.56 10.82 -27.52
C PRO A 514 -22.52 11.26 -26.40
N ALA A 515 -23.83 11.39 -26.67
CA ALA A 515 -24.81 11.92 -25.72
C ALA A 515 -25.14 10.96 -24.54
N GLU A 516 -24.90 9.65 -24.66
CA GLU A 516 -25.27 8.66 -23.63
C GLU A 516 -24.17 8.40 -22.58
N SER A 517 -22.99 9.02 -22.69
CA SER A 517 -21.82 8.69 -21.85
C SER A 517 -21.52 9.71 -20.73
N HIS A 518 -22.40 10.70 -20.52
CA HIS A 518 -22.17 11.80 -19.57
C HIS A 518 -23.36 12.20 -18.68
N GLU A 519 -24.39 11.36 -18.54
CA GLU A 519 -25.42 11.51 -17.49
C GLU A 519 -25.20 10.59 -16.28
#